data_AF-A0A814J0G4-F1
#
_entry.id   AF-A0A814J0G4-F1
#
_cell.length_a   1.000
_cell.length_b   1.000
_cell.length_c   1.000
_cell.angle_alpha   90.00
_cell.angle_beta   90.00
_cell.angle_gamma   90.00
#
_symmetry.space_group_name_H-M   'P 1'
#
loop_
_entity.id
_entity.type
_entity.pdbx_description
1 polymer ?
#
loop_
_entity_poly.entity_id
_entity_poly.type
_entity_poly.pdbx_seq_one_letter_code
_entity_poly.pdbx_strand_id
1 'polypeptide(L)'
;EREKNKQQSRDHEETKRQIEEDADEEILKLMQTHEQALIECKDENANLRNKSTTFQRKVKDLEESIKKKDTDLASLKNEESKLQNAIRGLKKDIEGLKKEIQERDETIQDKEKRIYELKRKNQELEKFKFVLDYKIKELKKQIEPREIEIKEMKEQITNMEAELERLSKSNDEEKLKNEELRTKLNASALALQQEKQLKRDSELALKRIKTDIHNCSALITEPKLLTQRVAEIYAQYVRDDATEEATIDQDITKEYARQRDHLERTVRSLKGKVDKDSDRHKMENIRIMQENVTLIKEINDLRRELKTSRVKLQDLQTAMGISRKTAARTTEEIVQALNTHQNNHLVQEKQTELENLIHRQRSEIQRLNEQIANIESGVGRTGTAGGGGRSRPSSGQLPPITSALTAH
;
A
#
# COMPACT_ATOMS: atom_id res chain seq x y z
N GLU A 1 -5.69 173.65 -53.74
CA GLU A 1 -5.00 172.39 -54.12
C GLU A 1 -3.92 171.92 -53.15
N ARG A 2 -3.03 172.78 -52.61
CA ARG A 2 -1.95 172.32 -51.70
C ARG A 2 -2.39 171.74 -50.34
N GLU A 3 -3.49 172.19 -49.75
CA GLU A 3 -3.97 171.62 -48.46
C GLU A 3 -4.61 170.23 -48.61
N LYS A 4 -5.30 169.95 -49.72
CA LYS A 4 -5.84 168.60 -50.01
C LYS A 4 -4.74 167.54 -50.09
N ASN A 5 -3.58 167.90 -50.66
CA ASN A 5 -2.44 166.98 -50.77
C ASN A 5 -1.78 166.65 -49.42
N LYS A 6 -1.80 167.59 -48.46
CA LYS A 6 -1.25 167.37 -47.11
C LYS A 6 -2.16 166.49 -46.25
N GLN A 7 -3.48 166.66 -46.37
CA GLN A 7 -4.43 165.80 -45.67
C GLN A 7 -4.37 164.36 -46.21
N GLN A 8 -4.34 164.19 -47.54
CA GLN A 8 -4.16 162.87 -48.17
C GLN A 8 -2.87 162.17 -47.74
N SER A 9 -1.78 162.90 -47.54
CA SER A 9 -0.52 162.29 -47.07
C SER A 9 -0.59 161.81 -45.63
N ARG A 10 -1.30 162.52 -44.74
CA ARG A 10 -1.51 162.09 -43.34
C ARG A 10 -2.44 160.90 -43.26
N ASP A 11 -3.54 160.94 -44.01
CA ASP A 11 -4.48 159.84 -44.08
C ASP A 11 -3.81 158.57 -44.64
N HIS A 12 -2.91 158.70 -45.63
CA HIS A 12 -2.12 157.57 -46.13
C HIS A 12 -1.12 157.02 -45.11
N GLU A 13 -0.48 157.87 -44.31
CA GLU A 13 0.50 157.46 -43.31
C GLU A 13 -0.18 156.77 -42.12
N GLU A 14 -1.36 157.24 -41.72
CA GLU A 14 -2.21 156.60 -40.70
C GLU A 14 -2.81 155.28 -41.19
N THR A 15 -3.25 155.22 -42.46
CA THR A 15 -3.70 153.97 -43.10
C THR A 15 -2.55 152.96 -43.17
N LYS A 16 -1.33 153.42 -43.48
CA LYS A 16 -0.13 152.55 -43.53
C LYS A 16 0.20 152.00 -42.15
N ARG A 17 0.12 152.83 -41.11
CA ARG A 17 0.35 152.40 -39.73
C ARG A 17 -0.70 151.40 -39.25
N GLN A 18 -1.97 151.61 -39.58
CA GLN A 18 -3.03 150.64 -39.28
C GLN A 18 -2.78 149.31 -40.01
N ILE A 19 -2.38 149.35 -41.28
CA ILE A 19 -2.02 148.13 -42.03
C ILE A 19 -0.80 147.42 -41.40
N GLU A 20 0.21 148.16 -40.93
CA GLU A 20 1.39 147.60 -40.28
C GLU A 20 1.04 146.99 -38.90
N GLU A 21 0.23 147.67 -38.08
CA GLU A 21 -0.25 147.16 -36.78
C GLU A 21 -1.20 145.96 -36.96
N ASP A 22 -2.08 145.99 -37.94
CA ASP A 22 -2.96 144.86 -38.30
C ASP A 22 -2.15 143.66 -38.82
N ALA A 23 -1.12 143.91 -39.64
CA ALA A 23 -0.22 142.88 -40.13
C ALA A 23 0.61 142.27 -38.99
N ASP A 24 1.09 143.08 -38.05
CA ASP A 24 1.83 142.61 -36.88
C ASP A 24 0.93 141.80 -35.94
N GLU A 25 -0.31 142.25 -35.69
CA GLU A 25 -1.31 141.48 -34.96
C GLU A 25 -1.66 140.16 -35.65
N GLU A 26 -1.80 140.17 -36.98
CA GLU A 26 -2.05 138.97 -37.76
C GLU A 26 -0.85 138.01 -37.69
N ILE A 27 0.39 138.51 -37.80
CA ILE A 27 1.61 137.73 -37.62
C ILE A 27 1.66 137.13 -36.21
N LEU A 28 1.31 137.89 -35.17
CA LEU A 28 1.39 137.43 -33.79
C LEU A 28 0.32 136.37 -33.48
N LYS A 29 -0.92 136.56 -33.99
CA LYS A 29 -1.98 135.54 -33.95
C LYS A 29 -1.57 134.29 -34.75
N LEU A 30 -0.93 134.46 -35.90
CA LEU A 30 -0.44 133.36 -36.73
C LEU A 30 0.69 132.59 -36.02
N MET A 31 1.62 133.29 -35.37
CA MET A 31 2.67 132.68 -34.56
C MET A 31 2.10 131.93 -33.36
N GLN A 32 1.14 132.52 -32.64
CA GLN A 32 0.52 131.89 -31.48
C GLN A 32 -0.28 130.63 -31.88
N THR A 33 -1.04 130.71 -32.97
CA THR A 33 -1.77 129.54 -33.50
C THR A 33 -0.83 128.45 -34.00
N HIS A 34 0.28 128.79 -34.65
CA HIS A 34 1.29 127.82 -35.05
C HIS A 34 2.05 127.20 -33.86
N GLU A 35 2.40 127.98 -32.84
CA GLU A 35 3.05 127.46 -31.62
C GLU A 35 2.12 126.54 -30.84
N GLN A 36 0.84 126.91 -30.74
CA GLN A 36 -0.16 126.06 -30.11
C GLN A 36 -0.37 124.75 -30.89
N ALA A 37 -0.48 124.82 -32.21
CA ALA A 37 -0.53 123.63 -33.06
C ALA A 37 0.75 122.77 -32.94
N LEU A 38 1.92 123.40 -32.75
CA LEU A 38 3.17 122.69 -32.54
C LEU A 38 3.21 121.94 -31.20
N ILE A 39 2.70 122.56 -30.13
CA ILE A 39 2.60 121.92 -28.80
C ILE A 39 1.59 120.77 -28.85
N GLU A 40 0.40 120.99 -29.41
CA GLU A 40 -0.62 119.95 -29.58
C GLU A 40 -0.07 118.78 -30.41
N CYS A 41 0.64 119.06 -31.50
CA CYS A 41 1.29 118.03 -32.31
C CYS A 41 2.38 117.26 -31.53
N LYS A 42 3.18 117.95 -30.69
CA LYS A 42 4.19 117.32 -29.84
C LYS A 42 3.55 116.42 -28.76
N ASP A 43 2.48 116.88 -28.12
CA ASP A 43 1.75 116.12 -27.10
C ASP A 43 1.05 114.89 -27.70
N GLU A 44 0.44 115.04 -28.88
CA GLU A 44 -0.11 113.92 -29.64
C GLU A 44 0.98 112.91 -30.01
N ASN A 45 2.15 113.37 -30.47
CA ASN A 45 3.28 112.48 -30.79
C ASN A 45 3.81 111.75 -29.55
N ALA A 46 3.92 112.43 -28.40
CA ALA A 46 4.29 111.81 -27.13
C ALA A 46 3.27 110.74 -26.69
N ASN A 47 1.98 111.04 -26.82
CA ASN A 47 0.89 110.11 -26.55
C ASN A 47 0.91 108.90 -27.48
N LEU A 48 1.12 109.11 -28.78
CA LEU A 48 1.27 108.04 -29.77
C LEU A 48 2.49 107.17 -29.47
N ARG A 49 3.61 107.76 -29.05
CA ARG A 49 4.82 107.04 -28.65
C ARG A 49 4.59 106.18 -27.39
N ASN A 50 3.87 106.71 -26.39
CA ASN A 50 3.50 105.97 -25.19
C ASN A 50 2.53 104.81 -25.49
N LYS A 51 1.51 105.05 -26.33
CA LYS A 51 0.61 104.01 -26.82
C LYS A 51 1.38 102.93 -27.59
N SER A 52 2.26 103.32 -28.51
CA SER A 52 3.13 102.42 -29.27
C SER A 52 4.00 101.55 -28.35
N THR A 53 4.63 102.15 -27.33
CA THR A 53 5.44 101.41 -26.34
C THR A 53 4.59 100.42 -25.54
N THR A 54 3.37 100.83 -25.15
CA THR A 54 2.42 99.94 -24.44
C THR A 54 1.96 98.79 -25.32
N PHE A 55 1.68 99.04 -26.61
CA PHE A 55 1.35 98.00 -27.57
C PHE A 55 2.52 97.04 -27.79
N GLN A 56 3.75 97.54 -27.89
CA GLN A 56 4.94 96.68 -28.00
C GLN A 56 5.10 95.74 -26.80
N ARG A 57 4.83 96.21 -25.56
CA ARG A 57 4.83 95.34 -24.37
C ARG A 57 3.74 94.27 -24.46
N LYS A 58 2.50 94.67 -24.80
CA LYS A 58 1.38 93.73 -24.97
C LYS A 58 1.68 92.67 -26.05
N VAL A 59 2.31 93.06 -27.16
CA VAL A 59 2.73 92.13 -28.20
C VAL A 59 3.74 91.12 -27.66
N LYS A 60 4.76 91.57 -26.92
CA LYS A 60 5.73 90.67 -26.28
C LYS A 60 5.08 89.72 -25.26
N ASP A 61 4.19 90.22 -24.42
CA ASP A 61 3.48 89.39 -23.42
C ASP A 61 2.62 88.33 -24.12
N LEU A 62 1.96 88.69 -25.23
CA LEU A 62 1.20 87.76 -26.05
C LEU A 62 2.11 86.73 -26.73
N GLU A 63 3.26 87.13 -27.26
CA GLU A 63 4.26 86.23 -27.85
C GLU A 63 4.80 85.21 -26.82
N GLU A 64 5.09 85.65 -25.59
CA GLU A 64 5.51 84.76 -24.51
C GLU A 64 4.39 83.80 -24.08
N SER A 65 3.15 84.28 -24.02
CA SER A 65 1.98 83.45 -23.74
C SER A 65 1.77 82.39 -24.83
N ILE A 66 1.89 82.77 -26.10
CA ILE A 66 1.82 81.85 -27.25
C ILE A 66 2.90 80.77 -27.12
N LYS A 67 4.16 81.16 -26.86
CA LYS A 67 5.26 80.19 -26.67
C LYS A 67 4.99 79.20 -25.53
N LYS A 68 4.47 79.66 -24.39
CA LYS A 68 4.07 78.78 -23.28
C LYS A 68 2.96 77.82 -23.68
N LYS A 69 1.94 78.31 -24.39
CA LYS A 69 0.85 77.48 -24.91
C LYS A 69 1.35 76.45 -25.92
N ASP A 70 2.31 76.79 -26.78
CA ASP A 70 2.92 75.85 -27.73
C ASP A 70 3.69 74.74 -27.00
N THR A 71 4.43 75.07 -25.93
CA THR A 71 5.11 74.05 -25.11
C THR A 71 4.13 73.14 -24.38
N ASP A 72 3.03 73.68 -23.84
CA ASP A 72 1.99 72.89 -23.19
C ASP A 72 1.29 71.96 -24.19
N LEU A 73 0.96 72.47 -25.38
CA LEU A 73 0.39 71.67 -26.47
C LEU A 73 1.31 70.53 -26.90
N ALA A 74 2.63 70.77 -26.98
CA ALA A 74 3.59 69.73 -27.30
C ALA A 74 3.66 68.65 -26.21
N SER A 75 3.62 69.05 -24.94
CA SER A 75 3.59 68.11 -23.80
C SER A 75 2.32 67.26 -23.80
N LEU A 76 1.15 67.89 -23.94
CA LEU A 76 -0.14 67.21 -24.00
C LEU A 76 -0.22 66.23 -25.17
N LYS A 77 0.30 66.60 -26.35
CA LYS A 77 0.35 65.71 -27.51
C LYS A 77 1.23 64.47 -27.28
N ASN A 78 2.34 64.64 -26.54
CA ASN A 78 3.20 63.51 -26.17
C ASN A 78 2.50 62.57 -25.18
N GLU A 79 1.78 63.13 -24.19
CA GLU A 79 0.99 62.36 -23.23
C GLU A 79 -0.16 61.62 -23.92
N GLU A 80 -0.87 62.27 -24.85
CA GLU A 80 -1.89 61.65 -25.69
C GLU A 80 -1.31 60.45 -26.45
N SER A 81 -0.14 60.60 -27.07
CA SER A 81 0.53 59.49 -27.78
C SER A 81 0.88 58.32 -26.85
N LYS A 82 1.35 58.59 -25.63
CA LYS A 82 1.64 57.55 -24.63
C LYS A 82 0.36 56.81 -24.21
N LEU A 83 -0.71 57.54 -23.94
CA LEU A 83 -2.01 56.96 -23.57
C LEU A 83 -2.59 56.12 -24.73
N GLN A 84 -2.50 56.59 -25.97
CA GLN A 84 -2.93 55.83 -27.15
C GLN A 84 -2.15 54.52 -27.31
N ASN A 85 -0.84 54.53 -27.05
CA ASN A 85 -0.02 53.31 -27.07
C ASN A 85 -0.40 52.35 -25.94
N ALA A 86 -0.65 52.85 -24.73
CA ALA A 86 -1.11 52.03 -23.60
C ALA A 86 -2.48 51.40 -23.89
N ILE A 87 -3.43 52.16 -24.44
CA ILE A 87 -4.75 51.66 -24.86
C ILE A 87 -4.59 50.55 -25.91
N ARG A 88 -3.66 50.70 -26.86
CA ARG A 88 -3.40 49.69 -27.88
C ARG A 88 -2.83 48.39 -27.27
N GLY A 89 -1.93 48.52 -26.30
CA GLY A 89 -1.39 47.38 -25.54
C GLY A 89 -2.49 46.63 -24.81
N LEU A 90 -3.28 47.34 -23.99
CA LEU A 90 -4.39 46.75 -23.23
C LEU A 90 -5.45 46.09 -24.14
N LYS A 91 -5.73 46.67 -25.31
CA LYS A 91 -6.64 46.04 -26.29
C LYS A 91 -6.10 44.69 -26.79
N LYS A 92 -4.80 44.59 -27.04
CA LYS A 92 -4.15 43.35 -27.46
C LYS A 92 -4.16 42.31 -26.33
N ASP A 93 -3.93 42.73 -25.10
CA ASP A 93 -3.97 41.85 -23.93
C ASP A 93 -5.39 41.30 -23.70
N ILE A 94 -6.42 42.14 -23.84
CA ILE A 94 -7.83 41.72 -23.80
C ILE A 94 -8.12 40.68 -24.89
N GLU A 95 -7.61 40.87 -26.11
CA GLU A 95 -7.80 39.89 -27.19
C GLU A 95 -7.08 38.56 -26.89
N GLY A 96 -5.87 38.62 -26.34
CA GLY A 96 -5.12 37.44 -25.89
C GLY A 96 -5.86 36.65 -24.82
N LEU A 97 -6.33 37.34 -23.77
CA LEU A 97 -7.11 36.74 -22.69
C LEU A 97 -8.42 36.12 -23.19
N LYS A 98 -9.10 36.74 -24.16
CA LYS A 98 -10.30 36.17 -24.78
C LYS A 98 -10.02 34.85 -25.50
N LYS A 99 -8.88 34.74 -26.20
CA LYS A 99 -8.47 33.49 -26.85
C LYS A 99 -8.15 32.41 -25.82
N GLU A 100 -7.44 32.75 -24.76
CA GLU A 100 -7.14 31.80 -23.67
C GLU A 100 -8.41 31.28 -22.97
N ILE A 101 -9.40 32.16 -22.75
CA ILE A 101 -10.71 31.75 -22.21
C ILE A 101 -11.39 30.77 -23.17
N GLN A 102 -11.40 31.06 -24.48
CA GLN A 102 -11.99 30.17 -25.47
C GLN A 102 -11.32 28.78 -25.50
N GLU A 103 -9.98 28.73 -25.49
CA GLU A 103 -9.23 27.46 -25.46
C GLU A 103 -9.51 26.66 -24.18
N ARG A 104 -9.67 27.35 -23.04
CA ARG A 104 -10.08 26.73 -21.78
C ARG A 104 -11.50 26.19 -21.83
N ASP A 105 -12.44 26.93 -22.42
CA ASP A 105 -13.83 26.48 -22.58
C ASP A 105 -13.92 25.24 -23.47
N GLU A 106 -13.16 25.19 -24.57
CA GLU A 106 -13.05 24.00 -25.43
C GLU A 106 -12.50 22.79 -24.65
N THR A 107 -11.44 23.01 -23.85
CA THR A 107 -10.86 21.96 -22.99
C THR A 107 -11.85 21.47 -21.93
N ILE A 108 -12.62 22.39 -21.32
CA ILE A 108 -13.66 22.04 -20.34
C ILE A 108 -14.73 21.19 -21.01
N GLN A 109 -15.20 21.58 -22.19
CA GLN A 109 -16.22 20.86 -22.94
C GLN A 109 -15.80 19.42 -23.25
N ASP A 110 -14.54 19.20 -23.65
CA ASP A 110 -14.04 17.85 -23.93
C ASP A 110 -13.90 17.00 -22.67
N LYS A 111 -13.49 17.62 -21.55
CA LYS A 111 -13.49 16.93 -20.25
C LYS A 111 -14.89 16.58 -19.80
N GLU A 112 -15.88 17.44 -20.00
CA GLU A 112 -17.29 17.17 -19.67
C GLU A 112 -17.86 16.01 -20.49
N LYS A 113 -17.59 15.98 -21.81
CA LYS A 113 -17.95 14.84 -22.67
C LYS A 113 -17.33 13.55 -22.14
N ARG A 114 -16.05 13.59 -21.76
CA ARG A 114 -15.37 12.41 -21.20
C ARG A 114 -15.97 11.95 -19.88
N ILE A 115 -16.32 12.87 -19.00
CA ILE A 115 -17.01 12.57 -17.74
C ILE A 115 -18.36 11.91 -18.02
N TYR A 116 -19.11 12.40 -19.02
CA TYR A 116 -20.39 11.82 -19.40
C TYR A 116 -20.26 10.37 -19.90
N GLU A 117 -19.28 10.10 -20.78
CA GLU A 117 -18.98 8.73 -21.23
C GLU A 117 -18.60 7.80 -20.07
N LEU A 118 -17.76 8.28 -19.16
CA LEU A 118 -17.34 7.50 -17.99
C LEU A 118 -18.51 7.24 -17.05
N LYS A 119 -19.40 8.22 -16.82
CA LYS A 119 -20.63 8.02 -16.04
C LYS A 119 -21.52 6.95 -16.66
N ARG A 120 -21.69 6.96 -17.98
CA ARG A 120 -22.46 5.92 -18.70
C ARG A 120 -21.84 4.53 -18.55
N LYS A 121 -20.51 4.41 -18.74
CA LYS A 121 -19.80 3.14 -18.51
C LYS A 121 -19.92 2.67 -17.06
N ASN A 122 -19.86 3.59 -16.10
CA ASN A 122 -20.02 3.24 -14.69
C ASN A 122 -21.43 2.70 -14.38
N GLN A 123 -22.48 3.27 -14.97
CA GLN A 123 -23.84 2.73 -14.87
C GLN A 123 -23.97 1.33 -15.50
N GLU A 124 -23.28 1.08 -16.63
CA GLU A 124 -23.23 -0.25 -17.23
C GLU A 124 -22.51 -1.25 -16.31
N LEU A 125 -21.39 -0.86 -15.70
CA LEU A 125 -20.67 -1.67 -14.71
C LEU A 125 -21.52 -1.97 -13.47
N GLU A 126 -22.32 -1.01 -12.99
CA GLU A 126 -23.28 -1.26 -11.91
C GLU A 126 -24.30 -2.33 -12.30
N LYS A 127 -24.84 -2.27 -13.53
CA LYS A 127 -25.75 -3.32 -14.02
C LYS A 127 -25.06 -4.69 -14.08
N PHE A 128 -23.82 -4.76 -14.56
CA PHE A 128 -23.05 -6.01 -14.55
C PHE A 128 -22.83 -6.52 -13.13
N LYS A 129 -22.50 -5.63 -12.18
CA LYS A 129 -22.37 -5.99 -10.77
C LYS A 129 -23.66 -6.62 -10.23
N PHE A 130 -24.82 -6.01 -10.50
CA PHE A 130 -26.12 -6.58 -10.08
C PHE A 130 -26.36 -7.98 -10.66
N VAL A 131 -26.06 -8.19 -11.95
CA VAL A 131 -26.23 -9.51 -12.59
C VAL A 131 -25.27 -10.54 -11.98
N LEU A 132 -24.02 -10.17 -11.74
CA LEU A 132 -23.02 -11.04 -11.13
C LEU A 132 -23.38 -11.37 -9.68
N ASP A 133 -23.83 -10.40 -8.88
CA ASP A 133 -24.28 -10.62 -7.50
C ASP A 133 -25.45 -11.60 -7.46
N TYR A 134 -26.41 -11.47 -8.38
CA TYR A 134 -27.50 -12.43 -8.52
C TYR A 134 -26.99 -13.82 -8.90
N LYS A 135 -26.06 -13.92 -9.87
CA LYS A 135 -25.48 -15.20 -10.29
C LYS A 135 -24.70 -15.88 -9.17
N ILE A 136 -23.93 -15.13 -8.38
CA ILE A 136 -23.22 -15.63 -7.20
C ILE A 136 -24.23 -16.15 -6.17
N LYS A 137 -25.30 -15.40 -5.90
CA LYS A 137 -26.34 -15.83 -4.95
C LYS A 137 -27.02 -17.13 -5.38
N GLU A 138 -27.33 -17.25 -6.67
CA GLU A 138 -27.93 -18.44 -7.24
C GLU A 138 -26.98 -19.65 -7.17
N LEU A 139 -25.70 -19.48 -7.53
CA LEU A 139 -24.70 -20.55 -7.41
C LEU A 139 -24.48 -20.97 -5.96
N LYS A 140 -24.41 -20.02 -5.01
CA LYS A 140 -24.32 -20.34 -3.58
C LYS A 140 -25.52 -21.19 -3.11
N LYS A 141 -26.73 -20.83 -3.53
CA LYS A 141 -27.95 -21.59 -3.21
C LYS A 141 -27.91 -23.02 -3.76
N GLN A 142 -27.22 -23.27 -4.86
CA GLN A 142 -27.03 -24.62 -5.41
C GLN A 142 -25.90 -25.40 -4.73
N ILE A 143 -24.87 -24.71 -4.23
CA ILE A 143 -23.73 -25.32 -3.52
C ILE A 143 -24.12 -25.75 -2.11
N GLU A 144 -24.90 -24.93 -1.39
CA GLU A 144 -25.31 -25.18 0.00
C GLU A 144 -25.94 -26.58 0.25
N PRO A 145 -26.93 -27.07 -0.53
CA PRO A 145 -27.47 -28.42 -0.33
C PRO A 145 -26.43 -29.51 -0.58
N ARG A 146 -25.54 -29.32 -1.57
CA ARG A 146 -24.47 -30.28 -1.85
C ARG A 146 -23.45 -30.33 -0.72
N GLU A 147 -23.14 -29.20 -0.08
CA GLU A 147 -22.25 -29.17 1.09
C GLU A 147 -22.88 -29.89 2.29
N ILE A 148 -24.19 -29.73 2.49
CA ILE A 148 -24.94 -30.46 3.54
C ILE A 148 -24.90 -31.97 3.27
N GLU A 149 -25.23 -32.40 2.05
CA GLU A 149 -25.18 -33.83 1.67
C GLU A 149 -23.77 -34.41 1.85
N ILE A 150 -22.72 -33.69 1.45
CA ILE A 150 -21.33 -34.12 1.66
C ILE A 150 -21.02 -34.24 3.16
N LYS A 151 -21.51 -33.33 3.98
CA LYS A 151 -21.31 -33.38 5.43
C LYS A 151 -22.01 -34.60 6.05
N GLU A 152 -23.26 -34.85 5.66
CA GLU A 152 -24.02 -36.01 6.12
C GLU A 152 -23.37 -37.33 5.71
N MET A 153 -22.93 -37.44 4.44
CA MET A 153 -22.21 -38.62 3.98
C MET A 153 -20.89 -38.84 4.73
N LYS A 154 -20.14 -37.76 5.04
CA LYS A 154 -18.93 -37.86 5.87
C LYS A 154 -19.24 -38.37 7.27
N GLU A 155 -20.30 -37.89 7.89
CA GLU A 155 -20.73 -38.35 9.21
C GLU A 155 -21.12 -39.83 9.19
N GLN A 156 -21.86 -40.27 8.15
CA GLN A 156 -22.19 -41.68 7.95
C GLN A 156 -20.93 -42.54 7.80
N ILE A 157 -19.96 -42.11 6.99
CA ILE A 157 -18.67 -42.81 6.84
C ILE A 157 -17.97 -42.94 8.19
N THR A 158 -17.87 -41.86 8.97
CA THR A 158 -17.21 -41.92 10.29
C THR A 158 -17.92 -42.86 11.27
N ASN A 159 -19.25 -42.92 11.22
CA ASN A 159 -20.02 -43.85 12.05
C ASN A 159 -19.80 -45.31 11.63
N MET A 160 -19.78 -45.56 10.32
CA MET A 160 -19.48 -46.90 9.76
C MET A 160 -18.05 -47.34 10.07
N GLU A 161 -17.06 -46.44 9.98
CA GLU A 161 -15.68 -46.71 10.36
C GLU A 161 -15.57 -47.10 11.84
N ALA A 162 -16.28 -46.39 12.73
CA ALA A 162 -16.33 -46.72 14.15
C ALA A 162 -17.00 -48.08 14.41
N GLU A 163 -18.07 -48.42 13.67
CA GLU A 163 -18.72 -49.72 13.76
C GLU A 163 -17.81 -50.85 13.26
N LEU A 164 -17.12 -50.65 12.14
CA LEU A 164 -16.14 -51.59 11.61
C LEU A 164 -14.99 -51.82 12.59
N GLU A 165 -14.48 -50.77 13.23
CA GLU A 165 -13.43 -50.90 14.23
C GLU A 165 -13.91 -51.71 15.44
N ARG A 166 -15.13 -51.46 15.91
CA ARG A 166 -15.76 -52.23 17.00
C ARG A 166 -15.94 -53.70 16.62
N LEU A 167 -16.44 -53.99 15.41
CA LEU A 167 -16.60 -55.36 14.93
C LEU A 167 -15.27 -56.07 14.77
N SER A 168 -14.23 -55.38 14.29
CA SER A 168 -12.88 -55.94 14.20
C SER A 168 -12.35 -56.34 15.57
N LYS A 169 -12.46 -55.45 16.58
CA LYS A 169 -12.06 -55.76 17.96
C LYS A 169 -12.82 -56.97 18.51
N SER A 170 -14.14 -56.99 18.36
CA SER A 170 -14.96 -58.13 18.81
C SER A 170 -14.61 -59.44 18.10
N ASN A 171 -14.32 -59.39 16.80
CA ASN A 171 -13.89 -60.56 16.04
C ASN A 171 -12.53 -61.09 16.52
N ASP A 172 -11.59 -60.20 16.85
CA ASP A 172 -10.30 -60.60 17.38
C ASP A 172 -10.40 -61.18 18.80
N GLU A 173 -11.29 -60.64 19.64
CA GLU A 173 -11.63 -61.22 20.95
C GLU A 173 -12.22 -62.64 20.83
N GLU A 174 -13.19 -62.83 19.94
CA GLU A 174 -13.80 -64.14 19.72
C GLU A 174 -12.83 -65.16 19.09
N LYS A 175 -11.92 -64.72 18.22
CA LYS A 175 -10.83 -65.58 17.72
C LYS A 175 -9.93 -66.05 18.85
N LEU A 176 -9.49 -65.15 19.73
CA LEU A 176 -8.66 -65.49 20.89
C LEU A 176 -9.38 -66.52 21.78
N LYS A 177 -10.66 -66.29 22.06
CA LYS A 177 -11.50 -67.22 22.82
C LYS A 177 -11.65 -68.59 22.13
N ASN A 178 -11.77 -68.61 20.80
CA ASN A 178 -11.82 -69.85 20.03
C ASN A 178 -10.51 -70.64 20.15
N GLU A 179 -9.36 -69.96 20.05
CA GLU A 179 -8.03 -70.55 20.22
C GLU A 179 -7.83 -71.08 21.65
N GLU A 180 -8.25 -70.34 22.67
CA GLU A 180 -8.25 -70.80 24.06
C GLU A 180 -9.11 -72.05 24.28
N LEU A 181 -10.30 -72.11 23.67
CA LEU A 181 -11.16 -73.29 23.77
C LEU A 181 -10.57 -74.49 23.03
N ARG A 182 -9.96 -74.27 21.85
CA ARG A 182 -9.26 -75.32 21.09
C ARG A 182 -8.09 -75.90 21.86
N THR A 183 -7.26 -75.04 22.48
CA THR A 183 -6.12 -75.49 23.30
C THR A 183 -6.60 -76.26 24.53
N LYS A 184 -7.63 -75.79 25.23
CA LYS A 184 -8.27 -76.53 26.35
C LYS A 184 -8.82 -77.89 25.91
N LEU A 185 -9.49 -77.94 24.75
CA LEU A 185 -10.02 -79.18 24.19
C LEU A 185 -8.88 -80.18 23.90
N ASN A 186 -7.80 -79.73 23.27
CA ASN A 186 -6.64 -80.56 22.96
C ASN A 186 -5.96 -81.08 24.24
N ALA A 187 -5.78 -80.22 25.25
CA ALA A 187 -5.21 -80.62 26.53
C ALA A 187 -6.08 -81.67 27.24
N SER A 188 -7.41 -81.46 27.26
CA SER A 188 -8.36 -82.42 27.84
C SER A 188 -8.38 -83.75 27.08
N ALA A 189 -8.33 -83.71 25.75
CA ALA A 189 -8.25 -84.91 24.92
C ALA A 189 -6.96 -85.71 25.17
N LEU A 190 -5.82 -85.02 25.34
CA LEU A 190 -4.54 -85.66 25.67
C LEU A 190 -4.58 -86.30 27.06
N ALA A 191 -5.08 -85.58 28.07
CA ALA A 191 -5.24 -86.11 29.43
C ALA A 191 -6.17 -87.34 29.45
N LEU A 192 -7.30 -87.29 28.72
CA LEU A 192 -8.19 -88.43 28.57
C LEU A 192 -7.50 -89.63 27.89
N GLN A 193 -6.66 -89.39 26.89
CA GLN A 193 -5.88 -90.44 26.23
C GLN A 193 -4.87 -91.08 27.19
N GLN A 194 -4.18 -90.27 28.00
CA GLN A 194 -3.28 -90.75 29.04
C GLN A 194 -4.01 -91.60 30.08
N GLU A 195 -5.13 -91.12 30.61
CA GLU A 195 -5.99 -91.88 31.54
C GLU A 195 -6.48 -93.20 30.94
N LYS A 196 -6.91 -93.19 29.68
CA LYS A 196 -7.29 -94.44 28.97
C LYS A 196 -6.12 -95.39 28.78
N GLN A 197 -4.89 -94.89 28.65
CA GLN A 197 -3.69 -95.71 28.56
C GLN A 197 -3.35 -96.31 29.92
N LEU A 198 -3.28 -95.49 30.97
CA LEU A 198 -3.07 -95.91 32.35
C LEU A 198 -4.09 -96.96 32.81
N LYS A 199 -5.36 -96.76 32.50
CA LYS A 199 -6.42 -97.73 32.77
C LYS A 199 -6.16 -99.07 32.06
N ARG A 200 -5.80 -99.03 30.77
CA ARG A 200 -5.49 -100.25 30.00
C ARG A 200 -4.27 -100.97 30.58
N ASP A 201 -3.22 -100.24 30.95
CA ASP A 201 -2.00 -100.79 31.53
C ASP A 201 -2.29 -101.41 32.90
N SER A 202 -3.13 -100.76 33.72
CA SER A 202 -3.62 -101.27 35.01
C SER A 202 -4.47 -102.53 34.85
N GLU A 203 -5.39 -102.57 33.88
CA GLU A 203 -6.20 -103.76 33.57
C GLU A 203 -5.33 -104.93 33.10
N LEU A 204 -4.29 -104.66 32.30
CA LEU A 204 -3.32 -105.68 31.88
C LEU A 204 -2.49 -106.18 33.05
N ALA A 205 -2.03 -105.30 33.94
CA ALA A 205 -1.32 -105.67 35.16
C ALA A 205 -2.20 -106.56 36.05
N LEU A 206 -3.47 -106.18 36.28
CA LEU A 206 -4.44 -106.98 37.03
C LEU A 206 -4.69 -108.35 36.38
N LYS A 207 -4.79 -108.43 35.04
CA LYS A 207 -4.91 -109.71 34.33
C LYS A 207 -3.66 -110.58 34.54
N ARG A 208 -2.45 -110.02 34.45
CA ARG A 208 -1.20 -110.75 34.71
C ARG A 208 -1.15 -111.28 36.14
N ILE A 209 -1.42 -110.44 37.14
CA ILE A 209 -1.53 -110.84 38.55
C ILE A 209 -2.55 -111.97 38.71
N LYS A 210 -3.75 -111.85 38.11
CA LYS A 210 -4.78 -112.89 38.17
C LYS A 210 -4.31 -114.21 37.56
N THR A 211 -3.62 -114.17 36.42
CA THR A 211 -3.05 -115.36 35.77
C THR A 211 -1.96 -115.99 36.65
N ASP A 212 -1.07 -115.18 37.22
CA ASP A 212 0.00 -115.67 38.10
C ASP A 212 -0.57 -116.30 39.38
N ILE A 213 -1.62 -115.70 39.98
CA ILE A 213 -2.36 -116.30 41.11
C ILE A 213 -3.02 -117.63 40.70
N HIS A 214 -3.65 -117.69 39.51
CA HIS A 214 -4.25 -118.93 39.02
C HIS A 214 -3.19 -120.03 38.83
N ASN A 215 -2.02 -119.68 38.29
CA ASN A 215 -0.90 -120.61 38.17
C ASN A 215 -0.40 -121.09 39.55
N CYS A 216 -0.38 -120.22 40.56
CA CYS A 216 -0.10 -120.63 41.95
C CYS A 216 -1.15 -121.60 42.49
N SER A 217 -2.43 -121.43 42.16
CA SER A 217 -3.48 -122.34 42.63
C SER A 217 -3.31 -123.78 42.13
N ALA A 218 -2.66 -123.98 40.97
CA ALA A 218 -2.33 -125.31 40.45
C ALA A 218 -1.22 -126.02 41.26
N LEU A 219 -0.44 -125.27 42.06
CA LEU A 219 0.65 -125.79 42.90
C LEU A 219 0.21 -126.08 44.34
N ILE A 220 -1.10 -126.10 44.62
CA ILE A 220 -1.63 -126.23 45.98
C ILE A 220 -1.28 -127.56 46.66
N THR A 221 -1.01 -128.61 45.88
CA THR A 221 -0.58 -129.93 46.37
C THR A 221 0.91 -129.99 46.73
N GLU A 222 1.70 -128.96 46.39
CA GLU A 222 3.15 -128.91 46.58
C GLU A 222 3.59 -127.67 47.41
N PRO A 223 3.57 -127.74 48.76
CA PRO A 223 3.72 -126.56 49.62
C PRO A 223 5.02 -125.77 49.43
N LYS A 224 6.16 -126.44 49.18
CA LYS A 224 7.47 -125.80 49.02
C LYS A 224 7.56 -124.97 47.73
N LEU A 225 7.04 -125.51 46.62
CA LEU A 225 7.07 -124.84 45.32
C LEU A 225 6.08 -123.67 45.29
N LEU A 226 4.95 -123.80 45.99
CA LEU A 226 3.99 -122.72 46.17
C LEU A 226 4.58 -121.53 46.93
N THR A 227 5.28 -121.74 48.05
CA THR A 227 5.91 -120.65 48.82
C THR A 227 6.93 -119.89 47.97
N GLN A 228 7.72 -120.59 47.15
CA GLN A 228 8.68 -119.97 46.24
C GLN A 228 7.98 -119.12 45.17
N ARG A 229 6.94 -119.64 44.52
CA ARG A 229 6.19 -118.87 43.51
C ARG A 229 5.47 -117.64 44.08
N VAL A 230 4.93 -117.73 45.29
CA VAL A 230 4.31 -116.57 45.96
C VAL A 230 5.35 -115.50 46.29
N ALA A 231 6.57 -115.88 46.71
CA ALA A 231 7.66 -114.94 46.95
C ALA A 231 8.12 -114.22 45.67
N GLU A 232 8.17 -114.92 44.53
CA GLU A 232 8.47 -114.32 43.23
C GLU A 232 7.41 -113.30 42.79
N ILE A 233 6.12 -113.62 42.96
CA ILE A 233 5.02 -112.69 42.67
C ILE A 233 5.11 -111.44 43.57
N TYR A 234 5.37 -111.62 44.86
CA TYR A 234 5.51 -110.51 45.81
C TYR A 234 6.63 -109.56 45.39
N ALA A 235 7.82 -110.09 45.06
CA ALA A 235 8.96 -109.27 44.62
C ALA A 235 8.72 -108.56 43.27
N GLN A 236 7.90 -109.13 42.39
CA GLN A 236 7.65 -108.58 41.06
C GLN A 236 6.64 -107.42 41.07
N TYR A 237 5.60 -107.51 41.90
CA TYR A 237 4.49 -106.55 41.91
C TYR A 237 4.52 -105.57 43.10
N VAL A 238 5.32 -105.83 44.12
CA VAL A 238 5.55 -104.92 45.26
C VAL A 238 6.99 -104.43 45.18
N ARG A 239 7.22 -103.33 44.45
CA ARG A 239 8.48 -102.57 44.47
C ARG A 239 8.25 -101.24 45.20
N ASP A 240 9.27 -100.76 45.92
CA ASP A 240 9.26 -99.47 46.62
C ASP A 240 9.18 -98.31 45.61
N ASP A 241 8.03 -97.63 45.55
CA ASP A 241 7.72 -96.49 44.65
C ASP A 241 8.57 -95.22 44.89
N ALA A 242 9.40 -95.18 45.93
CA ALA A 242 10.04 -93.95 46.42
C ALA A 242 11.13 -93.35 45.49
N THR A 243 11.68 -94.12 44.54
CA THR A 243 12.82 -93.65 43.72
C THR A 243 12.43 -92.97 42.41
N GLU A 244 11.26 -93.21 41.85
CA GLU A 244 10.85 -92.61 40.56
C GLU A 244 10.27 -91.18 40.75
N GLU A 245 9.50 -90.93 41.82
CA GLU A 245 8.94 -89.59 42.12
C GLU A 245 10.03 -88.51 42.28
N ALA A 246 11.17 -88.83 42.90
CA ALA A 246 12.23 -87.87 43.16
C ALA A 246 12.92 -87.33 41.89
N THR A 247 12.89 -88.08 40.78
CA THR A 247 13.50 -87.66 39.51
C THR A 247 12.59 -86.75 38.69
N ILE A 248 11.28 -86.99 38.72
CA ILE A 248 10.27 -86.20 38.03
C ILE A 248 10.20 -84.79 38.65
N ASP A 249 10.32 -84.69 39.96
CA ASP A 249 10.24 -83.41 40.69
C ASP A 249 11.42 -82.47 40.37
N GLN A 250 12.62 -83.03 40.12
CA GLN A 250 13.78 -82.25 39.71
C GLN A 250 13.63 -81.66 38.30
N ASP A 251 12.99 -82.36 37.37
CA ASP A 251 12.80 -81.87 36.01
C ASP A 251 11.67 -80.83 35.92
N ILE A 252 10.61 -80.97 36.71
CA ILE A 252 9.59 -79.93 36.89
C ILE A 252 10.23 -78.63 37.39
N THR A 253 11.09 -78.73 38.41
CA THR A 253 11.75 -77.56 39.01
C THR A 253 12.65 -76.82 38.00
N LYS A 254 13.36 -77.55 37.13
CA LYS A 254 14.21 -76.96 36.07
C LYS A 254 13.39 -76.27 34.99
N GLU A 255 12.25 -76.83 34.59
CA GLU A 255 11.40 -76.24 33.57
C GLU A 255 10.70 -74.96 34.06
N TYR A 256 10.25 -74.95 35.33
CA TYR A 256 9.74 -73.74 35.98
C TYR A 256 10.79 -72.60 36.01
N ALA A 257 12.06 -72.92 36.28
CA ALA A 257 13.13 -71.91 36.28
C ALA A 257 13.32 -71.27 34.90
N ARG A 258 13.25 -72.06 33.80
CA ARG A 258 13.38 -71.55 32.43
C ARG A 258 12.22 -70.64 32.05
N GLN A 259 10.99 -71.02 32.39
CA GLN A 259 9.80 -70.22 32.10
C GLN A 259 9.83 -68.89 32.86
N ARG A 260 10.27 -68.90 34.13
CA ARG A 260 10.46 -67.68 34.93
C ARG A 260 11.47 -66.72 34.29
N ASP A 261 12.62 -67.23 33.84
CA ASP A 261 13.65 -66.43 33.18
C ASP A 261 13.20 -65.84 31.84
N HIS A 262 12.34 -66.54 31.10
CA HIS A 262 11.75 -66.02 29.87
C HIS A 262 10.78 -64.87 30.17
N LEU A 263 9.89 -65.07 31.14
CA LEU A 263 8.93 -64.04 31.58
C LEU A 263 9.65 -62.81 32.14
N GLU A 264 10.68 -62.98 32.96
CA GLU A 264 11.48 -61.87 33.50
C GLU A 264 12.15 -61.06 32.37
N ARG A 265 12.70 -61.72 31.35
CA ARG A 265 13.28 -61.04 30.17
C ARG A 265 12.23 -60.26 29.39
N THR A 266 11.05 -60.84 29.20
CA THR A 266 9.94 -60.18 28.49
C THR A 266 9.41 -58.98 29.26
N VAL A 267 9.21 -59.11 30.57
CA VAL A 267 8.80 -57.99 31.45
C VAL A 267 9.84 -56.87 31.42
N ARG A 268 11.13 -57.20 31.49
CA ARG A 268 12.22 -56.20 31.42
C ARG A 268 12.22 -55.46 30.07
N SER A 269 11.99 -56.19 28.97
CA SER A 269 11.89 -55.61 27.63
C SER A 269 10.68 -54.68 27.49
N LEU A 270 9.51 -55.10 27.98
CA LEU A 270 8.29 -54.29 27.96
C LEU A 270 8.44 -53.03 28.82
N LYS A 271 9.01 -53.15 30.01
CA LYS A 271 9.28 -52.01 30.88
C LYS A 271 10.21 -51.00 30.20
N GLY A 272 11.28 -51.46 29.56
CA GLY A 272 12.17 -50.60 28.78
C GLY A 272 11.51 -49.93 27.56
N LYS A 273 10.51 -50.57 26.93
CA LYS A 273 9.71 -49.95 25.86
C LYS A 273 8.79 -48.85 26.40
N VAL A 274 8.14 -49.09 27.53
CA VAL A 274 7.26 -48.11 28.19
C VAL A 274 8.04 -46.87 28.62
N ASP A 275 9.22 -47.06 29.23
CA ASP A 275 10.07 -45.93 29.65
C ASP A 275 10.53 -45.10 28.45
N LYS A 276 10.97 -45.75 27.36
CA LYS A 276 11.36 -45.07 26.12
C LYS A 276 10.20 -44.30 25.48
N ASP A 277 8.99 -44.86 25.49
CA ASP A 277 7.83 -44.20 24.91
C ASP A 277 7.38 -43.02 25.78
N SER A 278 7.47 -43.15 27.11
CA SER A 278 7.26 -42.04 28.06
C SER A 278 8.24 -40.89 27.79
N ASP A 279 9.52 -41.18 27.59
CA ASP A 279 10.53 -40.16 27.31
C ASP A 279 10.33 -39.52 25.92
N ARG A 280 9.91 -40.30 24.92
CA ARG A 280 9.51 -39.78 23.61
C ARG A 280 8.34 -38.81 23.72
N HIS A 281 7.32 -39.16 24.51
CA HIS A 281 6.18 -38.27 24.77
C HIS A 281 6.57 -36.99 25.50
N LYS A 282 7.46 -37.07 26.50
CA LYS A 282 7.99 -35.87 27.18
C LYS A 282 8.73 -34.96 26.19
N MET A 283 9.58 -35.53 25.35
CA MET A 283 10.35 -34.77 24.36
C MET A 283 9.45 -34.10 23.32
N GLU A 284 8.42 -34.80 22.83
CA GLU A 284 7.45 -34.24 21.89
C GLU A 284 6.61 -33.13 22.54
N ASN A 285 6.19 -33.29 23.80
CA ASN A 285 5.44 -32.26 24.50
C ASN A 285 6.27 -30.98 24.71
N ILE A 286 7.55 -31.11 25.04
CA ILE A 286 8.48 -29.97 25.11
C ILE A 286 8.61 -29.28 23.74
N ARG A 287 8.73 -30.06 22.65
CA ARG A 287 8.81 -29.53 21.29
C ARG A 287 7.55 -28.76 20.90
N ILE A 288 6.37 -29.33 21.15
CA ILE A 288 5.08 -28.67 20.91
C ILE A 288 4.96 -27.38 21.73
N MET A 289 5.40 -27.38 23.00
CA MET A 289 5.43 -26.16 23.82
C MET A 289 6.35 -25.08 23.23
N GLN A 290 7.52 -25.45 22.71
CA GLN A 290 8.45 -24.50 22.07
C GLN A 290 7.87 -23.92 20.77
N GLU A 291 7.23 -24.75 19.95
CA GLU A 291 6.53 -24.31 18.73
C GLU A 291 5.38 -23.34 19.10
N ASN A 292 4.58 -23.68 20.11
CA ASN A 292 3.52 -22.80 20.62
C ASN A 292 4.05 -21.46 21.14
N VAL A 293 5.17 -21.44 21.87
CA VAL A 293 5.80 -20.19 22.33
C VAL A 293 6.26 -19.33 21.13
N THR A 294 6.79 -19.95 20.08
CA THR A 294 7.24 -19.25 18.87
C THR A 294 6.05 -18.66 18.11
N LEU A 295 4.98 -19.44 17.91
CA LEU A 295 3.74 -18.97 17.30
C LEU A 295 3.08 -17.84 18.10
N ILE A 296 3.11 -17.89 19.44
CA ILE A 296 2.62 -16.79 20.28
C ILE A 296 3.44 -15.51 20.07
N LYS A 297 4.77 -15.61 19.91
CA LYS A 297 5.61 -14.44 19.60
C LYS A 297 5.23 -13.85 18.25
N GLU A 298 5.12 -14.67 17.20
CA GLU A 298 4.70 -14.22 15.87
C GLU A 298 3.33 -13.54 15.88
N ILE A 299 2.34 -14.14 16.57
CA ILE A 299 1.00 -13.53 16.74
C ILE A 299 1.10 -12.17 17.42
N ASN A 300 1.95 -12.03 18.44
CA ASN A 300 2.11 -10.77 19.15
C ASN A 300 2.81 -9.70 18.30
N ASP A 301 3.79 -10.08 17.48
CA ASP A 301 4.46 -9.17 16.56
C ASP A 301 3.50 -8.72 15.45
N LEU A 302 2.73 -9.64 14.87
CA LEU A 302 1.65 -9.29 13.92
C LEU A 302 0.60 -8.36 14.54
N ARG A 303 0.25 -8.56 15.82
CA ARG A 303 -0.66 -7.65 16.54
C ARG A 303 -0.05 -6.26 16.73
N ARG A 304 1.26 -6.15 16.99
CA ARG A 304 1.97 -4.87 17.09
C ARG A 304 2.01 -4.17 15.73
N GLU A 305 2.35 -4.89 14.66
CA GLU A 305 2.34 -4.36 13.30
C GLU A 305 0.95 -3.88 12.86
N LEU A 306 -0.10 -4.64 13.19
CA LEU A 306 -1.49 -4.26 12.95
C LEU A 306 -1.87 -2.99 13.72
N LYS A 307 -1.44 -2.87 14.99
CA LYS A 307 -1.65 -1.67 15.79
C LYS A 307 -0.94 -0.46 15.18
N THR A 308 0.33 -0.60 14.81
CA THR A 308 1.12 0.46 14.16
C THR A 308 0.48 0.87 12.83
N SER A 309 0.03 -0.07 12.02
CA SER A 309 -0.67 0.19 10.76
C SER A 309 -1.99 0.90 10.99
N ARG A 310 -2.76 0.52 12.01
CA ARG A 310 -3.99 1.23 12.41
C ARG A 310 -3.73 2.66 12.87
N VAL A 311 -2.66 2.89 13.64
CA VAL A 311 -2.26 4.25 14.06
C VAL A 311 -1.87 5.07 12.84
N LYS A 312 -1.03 4.55 11.94
CA LYS A 312 -0.69 5.23 10.67
C LYS A 312 -1.93 5.56 9.84
N LEU A 313 -2.90 4.64 9.76
CA LEU A 313 -4.14 4.84 9.04
C LEU A 313 -5.03 5.89 9.72
N GLN A 314 -5.03 5.94 11.05
CA GLN A 314 -5.69 6.99 11.82
C GLN A 314 -5.00 8.35 11.64
N ASP A 315 -3.67 8.41 11.67
CA ASP A 315 -2.89 9.63 11.44
C ASP A 315 -3.11 10.16 10.02
N LEU A 316 -3.15 9.27 9.02
CA LEU A 316 -3.52 9.60 7.64
C LEU A 316 -4.98 10.09 7.54
N GLN A 317 -5.92 9.43 8.24
CA GLN A 317 -7.31 9.89 8.31
C GLN A 317 -7.42 11.28 8.96
N THR A 318 -6.65 11.55 10.01
CA THR A 318 -6.60 12.85 10.69
C THR A 318 -5.92 13.91 9.82
N ALA A 319 -4.81 13.59 9.16
CA ALA A 319 -4.13 14.48 8.21
C ALA A 319 -5.00 14.81 6.99
N MET A 320 -5.85 13.87 6.57
CA MET A 320 -6.84 14.08 5.52
C MET A 320 -8.16 14.70 6.02
N GLY A 321 -8.28 15.05 7.31
CA GLY A 321 -9.49 15.66 7.89
C GLY A 321 -10.72 14.76 7.92
N ILE A 322 -10.57 13.46 7.65
CA ILE A 322 -11.66 12.48 7.62
C ILE A 322 -11.88 11.94 9.03
N SER A 323 -12.57 12.73 9.86
CA SER A 323 -13.09 12.23 11.13
C SER A 323 -14.19 11.19 10.86
N ARG A 324 -14.20 10.06 11.58
CA ARG A 324 -15.30 9.07 11.50
C ARG A 324 -16.68 9.68 11.81
N LYS A 325 -16.75 10.88 12.38
CA LYS A 325 -18.01 11.61 12.61
C LYS A 325 -18.56 12.33 11.35
N THR A 326 -17.78 12.47 10.28
CA THR A 326 -18.20 13.09 9.01
C THR A 326 -18.41 12.07 7.88
N ALA A 327 -18.38 10.76 8.17
CA ALA A 327 -18.58 9.69 7.18
C ALA A 327 -20.02 9.58 6.62
N ALA A 328 -20.91 10.54 6.91
CA ALA A 328 -22.31 10.53 6.47
C ALA A 328 -22.78 11.82 5.79
N ARG A 329 -21.91 12.73 5.36
CA ARG A 329 -22.34 13.89 4.56
C ARG A 329 -21.53 14.00 3.28
N THR A 330 -22.23 13.67 2.19
CA THR A 330 -22.04 14.04 0.78
C THR A 330 -20.64 14.42 0.31
N THR A 331 -20.19 13.71 -0.73
CA THR A 331 -18.93 13.87 -1.47
C THR A 331 -18.62 15.31 -1.90
N GLU A 332 -19.63 16.17 -2.03
CA GLU A 332 -19.49 17.60 -2.38
C GLU A 332 -18.84 18.43 -1.26
N GLU A 333 -19.11 18.14 0.01
CA GLU A 333 -18.49 18.84 1.15
C GLU A 333 -17.01 18.44 1.31
N ILE A 334 -16.67 17.20 0.96
CA ILE A 334 -15.29 16.68 0.94
C ILE A 334 -14.46 17.40 -0.14
N VAL A 335 -15.04 17.63 -1.32
CA VAL A 335 -14.38 18.36 -2.42
C VAL A 335 -14.24 19.86 -2.09
N GLN A 336 -15.21 20.47 -1.41
CA GLN A 336 -15.09 21.85 -0.93
C GLN A 336 -14.06 22.00 0.21
N ALA A 337 -13.95 21.03 1.12
CA ALA A 337 -12.91 21.02 2.14
C ALA A 337 -11.51 20.83 1.54
N LEU A 338 -11.37 19.98 0.52
CA LEU A 338 -10.11 19.81 -0.23
C LEU A 338 -9.71 21.11 -0.97
N ASN A 339 -10.66 21.82 -1.56
CA ASN A 339 -10.39 23.09 -2.27
C ASN A 339 -10.08 24.25 -1.33
N THR A 340 -10.67 24.30 -0.14
CA THR A 340 -10.34 25.33 0.87
C THR A 340 -8.97 25.09 1.52
N HIS A 341 -8.49 23.84 1.54
CA HIS A 341 -7.19 23.47 2.11
C HIS A 341 -6.01 23.44 1.13
N GLN A 342 -6.20 23.78 -0.15
CA GLN A 342 -5.08 24.09 -1.06
C GLN A 342 -4.26 25.31 -0.61
N ASN A 343 -4.81 26.13 0.30
CA ASN A 343 -4.16 27.32 0.90
C ASN A 343 -3.59 27.07 2.32
N ASN A 344 -3.42 25.82 2.74
CA ASN A 344 -2.87 25.53 4.08
C ASN A 344 -1.33 25.64 4.03
N HIS A 345 -0.77 26.67 4.66
CA HIS A 345 0.67 27.00 4.70
C HIS A 345 1.57 25.79 4.98
N LEU A 346 1.11 24.85 5.81
CA LEU A 346 1.85 23.64 6.20
C LEU A 346 1.99 22.62 5.05
N VAL A 347 1.01 22.53 4.16
CA VAL A 347 1.07 21.65 2.97
C VAL A 347 2.05 22.25 1.96
N GLN A 348 2.01 23.57 1.76
CA GLN A 348 2.92 24.28 0.87
C GLN A 348 4.38 24.25 1.37
N GLU A 349 4.59 24.35 2.68
CA GLU A 349 5.88 24.19 3.35
C GLU A 349 6.43 22.76 3.20
N LYS A 350 5.58 21.75 3.38
CA LYS A 350 6.01 20.35 3.15
C LYS A 350 6.28 20.05 1.68
N GLN A 351 5.56 20.69 0.77
CA GLN A 351 5.74 20.53 -0.68
C GLN A 351 7.04 21.19 -1.14
N THR A 352 7.35 22.38 -0.64
CA THR A 352 8.64 23.07 -0.89
C THR A 352 9.83 22.35 -0.24
N GLU A 353 9.68 21.76 0.95
CA GLU A 353 10.70 20.89 1.54
C GLU A 353 10.99 19.66 0.66
N LEU A 354 9.93 19.03 0.12
CA LEU A 354 10.07 17.86 -0.77
C LEU A 354 10.74 18.25 -2.09
N GLU A 355 10.36 19.38 -2.68
CA GLU A 355 10.97 19.92 -3.90
C GLU A 355 12.45 20.27 -3.70
N ASN A 356 12.80 20.88 -2.56
CA ASN A 356 14.19 21.16 -2.19
C ASN A 356 15.01 19.88 -2.00
N LEU A 357 14.42 18.83 -1.42
CA LEU A 357 15.06 17.53 -1.27
C LEU A 357 15.29 16.85 -2.61
N ILE A 358 14.29 16.88 -3.51
CA ILE A 358 14.40 16.34 -4.87
C ILE A 358 15.48 17.11 -5.66
N HIS A 359 15.56 18.44 -5.51
CA HIS A 359 16.58 19.25 -6.17
C HIS A 359 18.00 18.91 -5.69
N ARG A 360 18.19 18.71 -4.38
CA ARG A 360 19.46 18.22 -3.81
C ARG A 360 19.82 16.84 -4.36
N GLN A 361 18.88 15.91 -4.36
CA GLN A 361 19.11 14.57 -4.90
C GLN A 361 19.46 14.58 -6.38
N ARG A 362 18.80 15.42 -7.19
CA ARG A 362 19.15 15.59 -8.62
C ARG A 362 20.55 16.17 -8.81
N SER A 363 20.95 17.13 -8.00
CA SER A 363 22.29 17.72 -8.03
C SER A 363 23.37 16.70 -7.63
N GLU A 364 23.09 15.87 -6.61
CA GLU A 364 23.95 14.77 -6.18
C GLU A 364 24.12 13.72 -7.29
N ILE A 365 23.01 13.33 -7.94
CA ILE A 365 23.01 12.40 -9.08
C ILE A 365 23.83 12.99 -10.24
N GLN A 366 23.69 14.29 -10.53
CA GLN A 366 24.46 14.95 -11.57
C GLN A 366 25.96 14.96 -11.26
N ARG A 367 26.34 15.25 -10.00
CA ARG A 367 27.73 15.20 -9.54
C ARG A 367 28.32 13.79 -9.61
N LEU A 368 27.54 12.77 -9.21
CA LEU A 368 27.94 11.36 -9.32
C LEU A 368 28.11 10.95 -10.79
N ASN A 369 27.23 11.39 -11.68
CA ASN A 369 27.36 11.14 -13.12
C ASN A 369 28.59 11.84 -13.72
N GLU A 370 28.92 13.06 -13.30
CA GLU A 370 30.16 13.74 -13.71
C GLU A 370 31.41 13.04 -13.17
N GLN A 371 31.37 12.50 -11.94
CA GLN A 371 32.45 11.68 -11.41
C GLN A 371 32.61 10.37 -12.18
N ILE A 372 31.51 9.70 -12.53
CA ILE A 372 31.52 8.50 -13.37
C ILE A 372 32.10 8.85 -14.76
N ALA A 373 31.66 9.93 -15.39
CA ALA A 373 32.20 10.37 -16.68
C ALA A 373 33.70 10.73 -16.63
N ASN A 374 34.17 11.32 -15.52
CA ASN A 374 35.59 11.61 -15.30
C ASN A 374 36.42 10.34 -15.05
N ILE A 375 35.85 9.34 -14.39
CA ILE A 375 36.48 8.03 -14.21
C ILE A 375 36.52 7.27 -15.56
N GLU A 376 35.44 7.28 -16.34
CA GLU A 376 35.37 6.64 -17.65
C GLU A 376 36.32 7.30 -18.67
N SER A 377 36.45 8.63 -18.64
CA SER A 377 37.42 9.37 -19.47
C SER A 377 38.87 9.23 -18.99
N GLY A 378 39.08 8.97 -17.69
CA GLY A 378 40.39 8.62 -17.12
C GLY A 378 40.83 7.18 -17.44
N VAL A 379 39.88 6.24 -17.48
CA VAL A 379 40.12 4.85 -17.88
C VAL A 379 40.36 4.73 -19.39
N GLY A 380 39.76 5.62 -20.20
CA GLY A 380 40.03 5.71 -21.64
C GLY A 380 41.45 6.20 -22.02
N ARG A 381 42.22 6.77 -21.09
CA ARG A 381 43.58 7.29 -21.34
C ARG A 381 44.74 6.41 -20.83
N THR A 382 44.45 5.31 -20.13
CA THR A 382 45.50 4.45 -19.52
C THR A 382 45.49 2.99 -20.00
N GLY A 383 44.84 2.69 -21.13
CA GLY A 383 44.71 1.32 -21.65
C GLY A 383 45.12 1.14 -23.12
N THR A 384 46.38 1.41 -23.47
CA THR A 384 46.97 0.88 -24.72
C THR A 384 48.32 0.21 -24.44
N ALA A 385 48.27 -1.02 -23.93
CA ALA A 385 49.23 -2.09 -24.24
C ALA A 385 48.81 -3.39 -23.53
N GLY A 386 48.70 -4.48 -24.29
CA GLY A 386 48.91 -5.82 -23.75
C GLY A 386 47.66 -6.68 -23.51
N GLY A 387 47.22 -7.35 -24.58
CA GLY A 387 47.12 -8.81 -24.59
C GLY A 387 46.02 -9.50 -23.77
N GLY A 388 45.02 -10.01 -24.51
CA GLY A 388 44.55 -11.38 -24.32
C GLY A 388 43.24 -11.57 -23.57
N GLY A 389 42.25 -12.12 -24.28
CA GLY A 389 41.34 -13.08 -23.66
C GLY A 389 39.86 -12.72 -23.66
N ARG A 390 39.19 -13.22 -24.70
CA ARG A 390 37.84 -13.80 -24.69
C ARG A 390 36.62 -12.86 -24.68
N SER A 391 36.02 -12.84 -25.88
CA SER A 391 34.62 -13.23 -26.12
C SER A 391 33.52 -12.33 -25.56
N ARG A 392 33.13 -11.34 -26.36
CA ARG A 392 31.76 -10.83 -26.39
C ARG A 392 30.98 -11.54 -27.51
N PRO A 393 29.83 -12.14 -27.23
CA PRO A 393 28.72 -12.13 -28.16
C PRO A 393 27.64 -11.15 -27.69
N SER A 394 27.26 -10.26 -28.62
CA SER A 394 25.89 -9.87 -28.93
C SER A 394 24.94 -9.51 -27.79
N SER A 395 24.74 -8.20 -27.63
CA SER A 395 23.50 -7.51 -27.27
C SER A 395 22.24 -8.38 -27.16
N GLY A 396 21.87 -8.73 -25.92
CA GLY A 396 20.54 -9.18 -25.55
C GLY A 396 19.64 -7.96 -25.32
N GLN A 397 18.98 -7.52 -26.37
CA GLN A 397 17.85 -6.59 -26.31
C GLN A 397 16.67 -7.37 -25.69
N LEU A 398 16.27 -7.01 -24.47
CA LEU A 398 15.07 -7.59 -23.85
C LEU A 398 13.82 -6.86 -24.37
N PRO A 399 12.82 -7.59 -24.90
CA PRO A 399 11.57 -7.04 -25.43
C PRO A 399 10.56 -6.71 -24.31
N PRO A 400 9.50 -5.92 -24.62
CA PRO A 400 8.52 -5.50 -23.63
C PRO A 400 7.66 -6.68 -23.15
N ILE A 401 7.33 -6.66 -21.87
CA ILE A 401 6.47 -7.64 -21.20
C ILE A 401 5.03 -7.43 -21.68
N THR A 402 4.58 -8.27 -22.62
CA THR A 402 3.16 -8.50 -22.88
C THR A 402 2.65 -9.64 -22.01
N SER A 403 1.58 -9.34 -21.28
CA SER A 403 0.77 -10.26 -20.49
C SER A 403 0.17 -11.39 -21.34
N ALA A 404 0.40 -12.64 -20.94
CA ALA A 404 -0.55 -13.73 -21.15
C ALA A 404 -0.13 -14.94 -20.31
N LEU A 405 -0.95 -15.30 -19.31
CA LEU A 405 -1.22 -16.70 -18.98
C LEU A 405 -2.40 -16.77 -18.00
N THR A 406 -3.59 -16.79 -18.58
CA THR A 406 -4.73 -17.56 -18.08
C THR A 406 -4.63 -18.95 -18.69
N ALA A 407 -4.37 -19.96 -17.86
CA ALA A 407 -4.87 -21.35 -17.98
C ALA A 407 -4.14 -22.24 -16.96
N HIS A 408 -4.73 -22.37 -15.76
CA HIS A 408 -5.06 -23.67 -15.19
C HIS A 408 -6.20 -23.51 -14.19
#